data_AF-A0A0K2RJR0-F1
#
_entry.id   AF-A0A0K2RJR0-F1
#
_cell.length_a   1.000
_cell.length_b   1.000
_cell.length_c   1.000
_cell.angle_alpha   90.00
_cell.angle_beta   90.00
_cell.angle_gamma   90.00
#
_symmetry.space_group_name_H-M   'P 1'
#
loop_
_entity.id
_entity.type
_entity.pdbx_description
1 polymer ?
#
loop_
_entity_poly.entity_id
_entity_poly.type
_entity_poly.pdbx_seq_one_letter_code
_entity_poly.pdbx_strand_id
1 'polypeptide(L)'
;MPLAFKDLTDVAGVVTTHGSGALDRKPAPEDGALAATLKGAGAISLGKTQVPEFGLTAYSENRIAPPSRNPYALSRSSGGSSGGSAAAVAAGLVPFAPGSDGGGSIRIPAAACGLLGLKPGRGLVPAGESVGDAARLVVAGP
;
A
#
# COMPACT_ATOMS: atom_id res chain seq x y z
N MET A 1 -10.97 0.44 -13.84
CA MET A 1 -11.39 0.99 -12.52
C MET A 1 -10.22 1.77 -11.91
N PRO A 2 -10.43 2.99 -11.38
CA PRO A 2 -9.35 3.75 -10.74
C PRO A 2 -8.92 3.11 -9.41
N LEU A 3 -7.61 3.12 -9.14
CA LEU A 3 -7.02 2.71 -7.86
C LEU A 3 -5.74 3.51 -7.57
N ALA A 4 -5.19 3.37 -6.37
CA ALA A 4 -3.86 3.85 -6.03
C ALA A 4 -3.03 2.72 -5.39
N PHE A 5 -1.76 2.60 -5.78
CA PHE A 5 -0.88 1.55 -5.29
C PHE A 5 -0.21 1.95 -3.98
N LYS A 6 -0.11 1.02 -3.04
CA LYS A 6 0.76 1.18 -1.86
C LYS A 6 2.17 1.56 -2.32
N ASP A 7 2.82 2.55 -1.69
CA ASP A 7 4.16 2.99 -2.07
C ASP A 7 5.30 2.03 -1.64
N LEU A 8 5.02 0.74 -1.75
CA LEU A 8 5.93 -0.41 -1.71
C LEU A 8 5.76 -1.28 -2.97
N THR A 9 4.85 -0.92 -3.86
CA THR A 9 4.59 -1.62 -5.12
C THR A 9 5.18 -0.82 -6.27
N ASP A 10 6.04 -1.47 -7.04
CA ASP A 10 6.61 -0.90 -8.25
C ASP A 10 5.58 -0.79 -9.36
N VAL A 11 5.58 0.39 -9.99
CA VAL A 11 4.74 0.74 -11.14
C VAL A 11 5.66 1.39 -12.15
N ALA A 12 5.72 0.85 -13.37
CA ALA A 12 6.63 1.30 -14.42
C ALA A 12 6.50 2.82 -14.65
N GLY A 13 7.63 3.52 -14.66
CA GLY A 13 7.69 4.96 -14.85
C GLY A 13 7.31 5.81 -13.63
N VAL A 14 7.01 5.19 -12.48
CA VAL A 14 6.67 5.89 -11.22
C VAL A 14 7.72 5.60 -10.16
N VAL A 15 8.07 6.60 -9.35
CA VAL A 15 8.97 6.41 -8.20
C VAL A 15 8.27 5.59 -7.11
N THR A 16 8.97 4.59 -6.56
CA THR A 16 8.58 3.91 -5.32
C THR A 16 9.51 4.37 -4.20
N THR A 17 9.00 5.12 -3.22
CA THR A 17 9.87 5.70 -2.19
C THR A 17 10.10 4.78 -1.00
N HIS A 18 9.29 3.74 -0.85
CA HIS A 18 9.22 2.92 0.35
C HIS A 18 9.02 3.72 1.64
N GLY A 19 8.45 4.92 1.58
CA GLY A 19 8.33 5.82 2.72
C GLY A 19 9.68 6.26 3.31
N SER A 20 10.79 6.09 2.60
CA SER A 20 12.14 6.33 3.11
C SER A 20 12.84 7.48 2.39
N GLY A 21 13.61 8.26 3.15
CA GLY A 21 14.55 9.24 2.58
C GLY A 21 15.90 8.63 2.19
N ALA A 22 16.13 7.36 2.49
CA ALA A 22 17.42 6.69 2.27
C ALA A 22 17.59 6.12 0.85
N LEU A 23 16.52 6.03 0.07
CA LEU A 23 16.54 5.46 -1.28
C LEU A 23 16.58 6.54 -2.37
N ASP A 24 17.28 6.24 -3.45
CA ASP A 24 17.25 7.05 -4.67
C ASP A 24 15.83 7.12 -5.26
N ARG A 25 15.37 8.31 -5.61
CA ARG A 25 14.05 8.54 -6.23
C ARG A 25 14.06 8.27 -7.73
N LYS A 26 14.41 7.05 -8.12
CA LYS A 26 14.40 6.60 -9.52
C LYS A 26 13.05 5.98 -9.87
N PRO A 27 12.45 6.33 -11.02
CA PRO A 27 11.25 5.63 -11.50
C PRO A 27 11.53 4.13 -11.69
N ALA A 28 10.57 3.28 -11.34
CA ALA A 28 10.69 1.85 -11.56
C ALA A 28 10.75 1.55 -13.08
N PRO A 29 11.67 0.67 -13.54
CA PRO A 29 11.79 0.35 -14.95
C PRO A 29 10.63 -0.52 -15.46
N GLU A 30 10.01 -1.29 -14.57
CA GLU A 30 8.92 -2.22 -14.89
C GLU A 30 7.87 -2.24 -13.77
N ASP A 31 6.68 -2.77 -14.09
CA ASP A 31 5.64 -3.00 -13.10
C ASP A 31 6.01 -4.22 -12.24
N GLY A 32 5.82 -4.11 -10.92
CA GLY A 32 5.83 -5.29 -10.06
C GLY A 32 4.65 -6.23 -10.36
N ALA A 33 4.72 -7.49 -9.96
CA ALA A 33 3.74 -8.53 -10.32
C ALA A 33 2.27 -8.12 -10.04
N LEU A 34 2.00 -7.47 -8.90
CA LEU A 34 0.67 -6.98 -8.55
C LEU A 34 0.20 -5.87 -9.50
N ALA A 35 1.08 -4.91 -9.79
CA ALA A 35 0.78 -3.79 -10.67
C ALA A 35 0.55 -4.27 -12.11
N ALA A 36 1.40 -5.16 -12.61
CA ALA A 36 1.26 -5.79 -13.92
C ALA A 36 -0.08 -6.53 -14.05
N THR A 37 -0.44 -7.33 -13.04
CA THR A 37 -1.72 -8.07 -13.01
C THR A 37 -2.92 -7.13 -13.05
N LEU A 38 -2.95 -6.12 -12.19
CA LEU A 38 -4.09 -5.20 -12.10
C LEU A 38 -4.19 -4.30 -13.34
N LYS A 39 -3.08 -3.79 -13.87
CA LYS A 39 -3.05 -3.01 -15.12
C LYS A 39 -3.49 -3.86 -16.31
N GLY A 40 -3.04 -5.12 -16.39
CA GLY A 40 -3.49 -6.08 -17.42
C GLY A 40 -5.00 -6.36 -17.37
N ALA A 41 -5.61 -6.25 -16.18
CA ALA A 41 -7.06 -6.34 -15.99
C ALA A 41 -7.81 -5.00 -16.23
N GLY A 42 -7.14 -3.95 -16.70
CA GLY A 42 -7.76 -2.64 -16.99
C GLY A 42 -7.88 -1.70 -15.79
N ALA A 43 -7.08 -1.90 -14.74
CA ALA A 43 -6.98 -0.92 -13.66
C ALA A 43 -6.24 0.34 -14.12
N ILE A 44 -6.70 1.49 -13.65
CA ILE A 44 -6.09 2.80 -13.91
C ILE A 44 -5.43 3.27 -12.61
N SER A 45 -4.10 3.38 -12.62
CA SER A 45 -3.34 3.90 -11.48
C SER A 45 -3.46 5.41 -11.40
N LEU A 46 -3.97 5.93 -10.28
CA LEU A 46 -4.00 7.37 -10.00
C LEU A 46 -2.76 7.85 -9.24
N GLY A 47 -1.92 6.94 -8.74
CA GLY A 47 -0.69 7.28 -8.03
C GLY A 47 -0.29 6.28 -6.96
N LYS A 48 0.52 6.75 -6.01
CA LYS A 48 1.07 5.98 -4.88
C LYS A 48 0.46 6.47 -3.57
N THR A 49 0.19 5.56 -2.63
CA THR A 49 -0.42 5.88 -1.32
C THR A 49 0.62 5.94 -0.21
N GLN A 50 0.33 6.72 0.83
CA GLN A 50 1.24 6.93 1.94
C GLN A 50 1.46 5.67 2.80
N VAL A 51 2.71 5.41 3.16
CA VAL A 51 3.22 4.24 3.89
C VAL A 51 4.20 4.67 4.99
N PRO A 52 4.39 3.89 6.05
CA PRO A 52 5.59 4.03 6.86
C PRO A 52 6.83 3.57 6.09
N GLU A 53 7.98 3.99 6.60
CA GLU A 53 9.28 3.56 6.11
C GLU A 53 9.36 2.01 6.04
N PHE A 54 9.61 1.50 4.83
CA PHE A 54 9.67 0.10 4.43
C PHE A 54 8.44 -0.76 4.78
N GLY A 55 7.31 -0.14 5.14
CA GLY A 55 6.12 -0.87 5.55
C GLY A 55 6.21 -1.53 6.94
N LEU A 56 7.18 -1.14 7.77
CA LEU A 56 7.58 -1.86 8.99
C LEU A 56 6.79 -1.50 10.25
N THR A 57 5.89 -0.50 10.20
CA THR A 57 5.12 -0.06 11.38
C THR A 57 3.61 -0.11 11.13
N ALA A 58 2.84 -0.13 12.23
CA ALA A 58 1.38 -0.19 12.22
C ALA A 58 0.71 1.21 12.08
N TYR A 59 1.46 2.20 11.58
CA TYR A 59 0.98 3.56 11.29
C TYR A 59 1.58 4.02 9.96
N SER A 60 0.93 4.92 9.22
CA SER A 60 1.44 5.44 7.93
C SER A 60 2.02 6.85 8.07
N GLU A 61 3.08 6.95 8.87
CA GLU A 61 3.85 8.18 9.10
C GLU A 61 5.30 7.94 8.67
N ASN A 62 5.91 8.92 8.01
CA ASN A 62 7.31 8.90 7.61
C ASN A 62 7.89 10.32 7.56
N ARG A 63 9.16 10.45 7.18
CA ARG A 63 9.88 11.73 7.15
C ARG A 63 9.87 12.45 5.80
N ILE A 64 9.31 11.83 4.76
CA ILE A 64 9.42 12.34 3.38
C ILE A 64 8.13 12.99 2.85
N ALA A 65 7.00 12.76 3.52
CA ALA A 65 5.71 13.33 3.18
C ALA A 65 4.80 13.43 4.42
N PRO A 66 3.73 14.24 4.39
CA PRO A 66 2.76 14.31 5.47
C PRO A 66 2.15 12.94 5.81
N PRO A 67 1.80 12.69 7.09
CA PRO A 67 1.23 11.41 7.51
C PRO A 67 -0.16 11.18 6.92
N SER A 68 -0.50 9.92 6.69
CA SER A 68 -1.89 9.54 6.38
C SER A 68 -2.77 9.71 7.63
N ARG A 69 -3.91 10.37 7.48
CA ARG A 69 -4.86 10.61 8.56
C ARG A 69 -6.17 9.87 8.33
N ASN A 70 -6.85 9.52 9.42
CA ASN A 70 -8.14 8.86 9.35
C ASN A 70 -9.21 9.83 8.81
N PRO A 71 -9.92 9.51 7.71
CA PRO A 71 -10.94 10.40 7.13
C PRO A 71 -12.10 10.72 8.09
N TYR A 72 -12.40 9.84 9.05
CA TYR A 72 -13.45 10.07 10.05
C TYR A 72 -12.97 10.90 11.25
N ALA A 73 -11.66 11.09 11.41
CA ALA A 73 -11.07 11.90 12.47
C ALA A 73 -9.63 12.31 12.10
N LEU A 74 -9.47 13.49 11.50
CA LEU A 74 -8.17 13.95 10.97
C LEU A 74 -7.06 14.12 12.02
N SER A 75 -7.42 14.17 13.31
CA SER A 75 -6.48 14.14 14.43
C SER A 75 -5.94 12.75 14.77
N ARG A 76 -6.44 11.69 14.12
CA ARG A 76 -6.10 10.29 14.39
C ARG A 76 -5.36 9.64 13.22
N SER A 77 -4.61 8.59 13.53
CA SER A 77 -3.93 7.76 12.53
C SER A 77 -4.91 6.94 11.70
N SER A 78 -4.62 6.76 10.41
CA SER A 78 -5.33 5.80 9.54
C SER A 78 -4.88 4.35 9.76
N GLY A 79 -4.00 4.08 10.74
CA GLY A 79 -3.32 2.79 10.88
C GLY A 79 -2.25 2.58 9.81
N GLY A 80 -1.72 1.36 9.72
CA GLY A 80 -0.66 1.03 8.78
C GLY A 80 -0.31 -0.47 8.75
N SER A 81 0.57 -0.90 7.86
CA SER A 81 1.36 -0.04 6.96
C SER A 81 0.66 0.41 5.68
N SER A 82 -0.56 -0.08 5.38
CA SER A 82 -1.35 0.34 4.20
C SER A 82 -2.34 1.48 4.52
N GLY A 83 -1.98 2.38 5.44
CA GLY A 83 -2.86 3.45 5.94
C GLY A 83 -3.31 4.42 4.85
N GLY A 84 -2.42 4.81 3.93
CA GLY A 84 -2.79 5.66 2.80
C GLY A 84 -3.81 5.01 1.87
N SER A 85 -3.70 3.69 1.63
CA SER A 85 -4.67 2.94 0.83
C SER A 85 -6.04 2.93 1.50
N ALA A 86 -6.11 2.61 2.79
CA ALA A 86 -7.37 2.60 3.53
C ALA A 86 -8.01 3.99 3.63
N ALA A 87 -7.20 5.03 3.91
CA ALA A 87 -7.70 6.39 3.96
C ALA A 87 -8.25 6.87 2.62
N ALA A 88 -7.58 6.54 1.50
CA ALA A 88 -8.04 6.91 0.16
C ALA A 88 -9.39 6.26 -0.19
N VAL A 89 -9.59 4.99 0.17
CA VAL A 89 -10.87 4.30 -0.04
C VAL A 89 -11.96 4.86 0.87
N ALA A 90 -11.68 5.01 2.17
CA ALA A 90 -12.65 5.51 3.14
C ALA A 90 -13.07 6.96 2.88
N ALA A 91 -12.19 7.79 2.31
CA ALA A 91 -12.50 9.15 1.88
C ALA A 91 -13.21 9.22 0.51
N GLY A 92 -13.45 8.09 -0.16
CA GLY A 92 -14.10 8.04 -1.48
C GLY A 92 -13.23 8.55 -2.64
N LEU A 93 -11.91 8.64 -2.46
CA LEU A 93 -10.98 9.08 -3.52
C LEU A 93 -10.78 7.99 -4.59
N VAL A 94 -10.81 6.73 -4.17
CA VAL A 94 -10.77 5.56 -5.05
C VAL A 94 -11.75 4.49 -4.52
N PRO A 95 -12.40 3.71 -5.40
CA PRO A 95 -13.30 2.64 -4.98
C PRO A 95 -12.56 1.42 -4.39
N PHE A 96 -11.27 1.31 -4.68
CA PHE A 96 -10.43 0.15 -4.35
C PHE A 96 -8.96 0.58 -4.26
N ALA A 97 -8.20 -0.01 -3.34
CA ALA A 97 -6.75 0.17 -3.26
C ALA A 97 -6.07 -1.10 -2.72
N PRO A 98 -5.10 -1.68 -3.44
CA PRO A 98 -4.35 -2.82 -2.93
C PRO A 98 -3.43 -2.41 -1.76
N GLY A 99 -3.15 -3.38 -0.87
CA GLY A 99 -2.18 -3.26 0.20
C GLY A 99 -1.27 -4.49 0.31
N SER A 100 -0.43 -4.50 1.35
CA SER A 100 0.38 -5.65 1.74
C SER A 100 0.31 -5.88 3.24
N ASP A 101 0.29 -7.13 3.67
CA ASP A 101 0.05 -7.54 5.05
C ASP A 101 0.93 -8.74 5.45
N GLY A 102 1.91 -8.48 6.32
CA GLY A 102 2.67 -9.52 7.05
C GLY A 102 2.23 -9.68 8.50
N GLY A 103 1.97 -8.56 9.19
CA GLY A 103 1.59 -8.53 10.61
C GLY A 103 0.23 -7.89 10.91
N GLY A 104 -0.58 -7.62 9.89
CA GLY A 104 -1.85 -6.89 10.01
C GLY A 104 -1.96 -5.68 9.08
N SER A 105 -0.97 -5.41 8.23
CA SER A 105 -0.87 -4.14 7.52
C SER A 105 -1.94 -3.84 6.48
N ILE A 106 -2.86 -4.75 6.17
CA ILE A 106 -4.11 -4.47 5.44
C ILE A 106 -5.26 -4.37 6.44
N ARG A 107 -5.35 -5.34 7.36
CA ARG A 107 -6.47 -5.46 8.31
C ARG A 107 -6.52 -4.33 9.35
N ILE A 108 -5.37 -3.89 9.87
CA ILE A 108 -5.24 -2.79 10.84
C ILE A 108 -5.76 -1.47 10.25
N PRO A 109 -5.26 -0.98 9.11
CA PRO A 109 -5.75 0.29 8.56
C PRO A 109 -7.18 0.18 8.03
N ALA A 110 -7.62 -0.99 7.54
CA ALA A 110 -9.02 -1.22 7.21
C ALA A 110 -9.93 -1.08 8.44
N ALA A 111 -9.59 -1.73 9.56
CA ALA A 111 -10.34 -1.59 10.81
C ALA A 111 -10.35 -0.13 11.32
N ALA A 112 -9.22 0.56 11.26
CA ALA A 112 -9.12 1.97 11.67
C ALA A 112 -10.00 2.88 10.80
N CYS A 113 -10.07 2.62 9.49
CA CYS A 113 -10.82 3.42 8.53
C CYS A 113 -12.21 2.83 8.21
N GLY A 114 -12.76 1.93 9.02
CA GLY A 114 -14.12 1.41 8.84
C GLY A 114 -14.35 0.66 7.52
N LEU A 115 -13.34 -0.06 7.03
CA LEU A 115 -13.37 -0.82 5.77
C LEU A 115 -13.24 -2.33 5.99
N LEU A 116 -13.58 -3.08 4.95
CA LEU A 116 -13.15 -4.46 4.79
C LEU A 116 -11.73 -4.47 4.20
N GLY A 117 -10.83 -5.23 4.81
CA GLY A 117 -9.50 -5.49 4.29
C GLY A 117 -9.16 -6.96 4.44
N LEU A 118 -8.77 -7.60 3.34
CA LEU A 118 -8.54 -9.04 3.29
C LEU A 118 -7.04 -9.32 3.17
N LYS A 119 -6.53 -10.13 4.09
CA LYS A 119 -5.22 -10.79 3.92
C LYS A 119 -5.44 -12.19 3.35
N PRO A 120 -5.20 -12.43 2.06
CA PRO A 120 -5.47 -13.73 1.46
C PRO A 120 -4.52 -14.83 1.97
N GLY A 121 -4.78 -16.05 1.50
CA GLY A 121 -3.81 -17.15 1.63
C GLY A 121 -2.51 -16.83 0.88
N ARG A 122 -1.39 -17.35 1.37
CA ARG A 122 -0.08 -17.14 0.74
C ARG A 122 -0.08 -17.72 -0.68
N GLY A 123 0.55 -17.01 -1.61
CA GLY A 123 0.65 -17.43 -3.02
C GLY A 123 -0.61 -17.21 -3.86
N LEU A 124 -1.74 -16.80 -3.26
CA LEU A 124 -2.97 -16.58 -4.03
C LEU A 124 -2.93 -15.32 -4.89
N VAL A 125 -2.35 -14.24 -4.36
CA VAL A 125 -2.22 -12.96 -5.07
C VAL A 125 -0.78 -12.80 -5.56
N PRO A 126 -0.56 -12.50 -6.86
CA PRO A 126 0.77 -12.18 -7.37
C PRO A 126 1.33 -10.93 -6.68
N ALA A 127 2.39 -11.07 -5.90
CA ALA A 127 2.97 -9.95 -5.15
C ALA A 127 4.50 -9.80 -5.31
N GLY A 128 5.16 -10.72 -6.03
CA GLY A 128 6.61 -10.90 -5.95
C GLY A 128 7.03 -11.44 -4.57
N GLU A 129 8.29 -11.83 -4.42
CA GLU A 129 8.86 -12.05 -3.09
C GLU A 129 9.24 -10.69 -2.49
N SER A 130 8.77 -10.39 -1.28
CA SER A 130 9.26 -9.23 -0.55
C SER A 130 10.72 -9.48 -0.16
N VAL A 131 11.65 -8.78 -0.80
CA VAL A 131 13.07 -8.84 -0.45
C VAL A 131 13.20 -8.47 1.04
N GLY A 132 13.62 -9.42 1.88
CA GLY A 132 13.72 -9.24 3.33
C GLY A 132 12.62 -9.90 4.18
N ASP A 133 11.65 -10.59 3.58
CA ASP A 133 10.64 -11.38 4.32
C ASP A 133 11.08 -12.85 4.50
N ALA A 134 12.07 -13.08 5.36
CA ALA A 134 12.61 -14.43 5.62
C ALA A 134 11.53 -15.43 6.11
N ALA A 135 10.49 -14.93 6.79
CA ALA A 135 9.37 -15.73 7.29
C ALA A 135 8.22 -15.90 6.26
N ARG A 136 8.34 -15.26 5.08
CA ARG A 136 7.37 -15.26 3.98
C ARG A 136 5.95 -14.87 4.38
N LEU A 137 5.81 -14.03 5.42
CA LEU A 137 4.52 -13.66 6.01
C LEU A 137 3.72 -12.68 5.15
N VAL A 138 4.42 -11.85 4.37
CA VAL A 138 3.84 -10.74 3.62
C VAL A 138 3.09 -11.26 2.41
N VAL A 139 1.83 -10.87 2.30
CA VAL A 139 1.00 -11.11 1.11
C VAL A 139 0.37 -9.81 0.63
N ALA A 140 0.18 -9.67 -0.67
CA ALA A 140 -0.69 -8.64 -1.22
C ALA A 140 -2.16 -9.02 -1.02
N GLY A 141 -3.02 -8.00 -0.90
CA GLY A 141 -4.44 -8.20 -0.74
C GLY A 141 -5.25 -6.93 -0.99
N PRO A 142 -6.58 -7.09 -1.16
CA PRO A 142 -7.51 -5.99 -1.30
C PRO A 142 -7.90 -5.38 0.05
#